data_AF-A0A1W1HLS6-F1
#
_entry.id   AF-A0A1W1HLS6-F1
#
_cell.length_a   1.000
_cell.length_b   1.000
_cell.length_c   1.000
_cell.angle_alpha   90.00
_cell.angle_beta   90.00
_cell.angle_gamma   90.00
#
_symmetry.space_group_name_H-M   'P 1'
#
loop_
_entity.id
_entity.type
_entity.pdbx_description
1 polymer ?
#
loop_
_entity_poly.entity_id
_entity_poly.type
_entity_poly.pdbx_seq_one_letter_code
_entity_poly.pdbx_strand_id
1 'polypeptide(L)'
;MKPLVCVGIDVSKAQLDVAVRPKGSLGLPHDETGIVQVVKYLQPLAPTLIVLEATGGLELPLTGALAAAGLPVVVVPPVRCEILRKPPGSWPRRIGWMPTSWHALRR
;
A
#
# COMPACT_ATOMS: atom_id res chain seq x y z
N MET A 1 -21.79 14.66 3.42
CA MET A 1 -20.64 13.94 2.82
C MET A 1 -20.36 12.72 3.66
N LYS A 2 -20.29 11.52 3.07
CA LYS A 2 -19.90 10.30 3.80
C LYS A 2 -18.40 10.41 4.13
N PRO A 3 -17.96 10.14 5.37
CA PRO A 3 -16.54 10.23 5.69
C PRO A 3 -15.74 9.25 4.83
N LEU A 4 -14.64 9.71 4.23
CA LEU A 4 -13.75 8.87 3.44
C LEU A 4 -13.06 7.86 4.36
N VAL A 5 -13.07 6.59 3.96
CA VAL A 5 -12.35 5.51 4.65
C VAL A 5 -11.07 5.26 3.89
N CYS A 6 -9.95 5.64 4.49
CA CYS A 6 -8.62 5.38 3.94
C CYS A 6 -7.91 4.33 4.80
N VAL A 7 -7.21 3.42 4.14
CA VAL A 7 -6.49 2.33 4.80
C VAL A 7 -5.02 2.40 4.43
N GLY A 8 -4.13 2.33 5.42
CA GLY A 8 -2.71 2.09 5.24
C GLY A 8 -2.39 0.66 5.70
N ILE A 9 -1.57 -0.06 4.95
CA ILE A 9 -1.09 -1.39 5.34
C ILE A 9 0.43 -1.42 5.24
N ASP A 10 1.08 -1.74 6.36
CA ASP A 10 2.49 -2.09 6.39
C ASP A 10 2.63 -3.62 6.46
N VAL A 11 3.59 -4.15 5.69
CA VAL A 11 3.81 -5.59 5.52
C VAL A 11 5.21 -5.93 6.02
N SER A 12 5.25 -6.74 7.08
CA SER A 12 6.48 -7.33 7.60
C SER A 12 6.49 -8.84 7.34
N LYS A 13 7.60 -9.53 7.65
CA LYS A 13 7.67 -10.99 7.46
C LYS A 13 6.66 -11.77 8.31
N ALA A 14 6.27 -11.24 9.47
CA ALA A 14 5.45 -11.95 10.44
C ALA A 14 4.06 -11.33 10.61
N GLN A 15 3.88 -10.06 10.27
CA GLN A 15 2.66 -9.30 10.55
C GLN A 15 2.24 -8.37 9.42
N LEU A 16 0.92 -8.16 9.35
CA LEU A 16 0.22 -7.18 8.55
C LEU A 16 -0.35 -6.14 9.51
N ASP A 17 0.18 -4.92 9.46
CA ASP A 17 -0.30 -3.81 10.27
C ASP A 17 -1.26 -2.95 9.45
N VAL A 18 -2.55 -3.01 9.81
CA VAL A 18 -3.63 -2.36 9.08
C VAL A 18 -4.12 -1.16 9.86
N ALA A 19 -3.96 0.05 9.32
CA ALA A 19 -4.47 1.29 9.88
C ALA A 19 -5.66 1.79 9.07
N VAL A 20 -6.84 1.90 9.68
CA VAL A 20 -8.06 2.40 9.07
C VAL A 20 -8.43 3.75 9.67
N ARG A 21 -8.52 4.80 8.84
CA ARG A 21 -9.08 6.09 9.28
C ARG A 21 -10.58 6.16 8.98
N PRO A 22 -11.43 6.57 9.94
CA PRO A 22 -11.11 7.03 11.31
C PRO A 22 -11.17 5.94 12.41
N LYS A 23 -11.23 4.64 12.06
CA LYS A 23 -11.62 3.56 12.98
C LYS A 23 -10.52 3.08 13.96
N GLY A 24 -9.25 3.17 13.60
CA GLY A 24 -8.11 2.66 14.39
C GLY A 24 -7.23 1.68 13.61
N SER A 25 -6.39 0.91 14.29
CA SER A 25 -5.49 -0.07 13.66
C SER A 25 -5.62 -1.47 14.26
N LEU A 26 -5.20 -2.48 13.50
CA LEU A 26 -5.09 -3.86 13.93
C LEU A 26 -3.87 -4.53 13.30
N GLY A 27 -3.27 -5.47 14.03
CA GLY A 27 -2.22 -6.34 13.52
C GLY A 27 -2.76 -7.75 13.28
N LEU A 28 -2.40 -8.35 12.14
CA LEU A 28 -2.75 -9.72 11.76
C LEU A 28 -1.47 -10.48 11.37
N PRO A 29 -1.43 -11.82 11.45
CA PRO A 29 -0.27 -12.58 10.99
C PRO A 29 -0.08 -12.41 9.47
N HIS A 30 1.16 -12.37 9.01
CA HIS A 30 1.47 -12.41 7.57
C HIS A 30 1.54 -13.86 7.08
N ASP A 31 0.37 -14.50 7.01
CA ASP A 31 0.15 -15.80 6.40
C ASP A 31 -1.15 -15.78 5.58
N GLU A 32 -1.49 -16.89 4.93
CA GLU A 32 -2.71 -17.01 4.13
C GLU A 32 -3.98 -16.71 4.95
N THR A 33 -4.00 -17.09 6.23
CA THR A 33 -5.15 -16.87 7.10
C THR A 33 -5.32 -15.39 7.42
N GLY A 34 -4.23 -14.70 7.72
CA GLY A 34 -4.22 -13.26 7.97
C GLY A 34 -4.60 -12.46 6.72
N ILE A 35 -4.14 -12.85 5.54
CA ILE A 35 -4.53 -12.22 4.27
C ILE A 35 -6.05 -12.33 4.05
N VAL A 36 -6.63 -13.52 4.24
CA VAL A 36 -8.08 -13.72 4.13
C VAL A 36 -8.83 -12.88 5.17
N GLN A 37 -8.32 -12.78 6.39
CA GLN A 37 -8.89 -11.94 7.44
C GLN A 37 -8.86 -10.45 7.09
N VAL A 38 -7.76 -9.94 6.52
CA VAL A 38 -7.66 -8.55 6.04
C VAL A 38 -8.74 -8.27 4.99
N VAL A 39 -8.87 -9.14 3.97
CA VAL A 39 -9.87 -8.94 2.91
C VAL A 39 -11.28 -8.91 3.49
N LYS A 40 -11.64 -9.89 4.33
CA LYS A 40 -12.96 -9.95 4.98
C LYS A 40 -13.23 -8.76 5.89
N TYR A 41 -12.21 -8.24 6.55
CA TYR A 41 -12.31 -7.06 7.41
C TYR A 41 -12.54 -5.78 6.60
N LEU A 42 -11.87 -5.63 5.45
CA LEU A 42 -11.93 -4.41 4.63
C LEU A 42 -13.13 -4.34 3.69
N GLN A 43 -13.62 -5.48 3.17
CA GLN A 43 -14.79 -5.52 2.29
C GLN A 43 -16.02 -4.75 2.80
N PRO A 44 -16.52 -4.96 4.03
CA PRO A 44 -17.69 -4.25 4.54
C PRO A 44 -17.42 -2.77 4.84
N LEU A 45 -16.14 -2.37 4.97
CA LEU A 45 -15.77 -0.97 5.19
C LEU A 45 -15.84 -0.13 3.91
N ALA A 46 -15.86 -0.78 2.74
CA ALA A 46 -15.86 -0.15 1.42
C ALA A 46 -14.83 1.01 1.33
N PRO A 47 -13.53 0.72 1.56
CA PRO A 47 -12.50 1.73 1.60
C PRO A 47 -12.44 2.48 0.27
N THR A 48 -12.21 3.79 0.35
CA THR A 48 -11.99 4.62 -0.84
C THR A 48 -10.61 4.36 -1.44
N LEU A 49 -9.63 4.07 -0.59
CA LEU A 49 -8.26 3.79 -1.00
C LEU A 49 -7.55 2.95 0.07
N ILE A 50 -6.81 1.95 -0.39
CA ILE A 50 -5.87 1.16 0.40
C ILE A 50 -4.47 1.47 -0.12
N VAL A 51 -3.61 2.01 0.73
CA VAL A 51 -2.20 2.26 0.43
C VAL A 51 -1.38 1.18 1.12
N LEU A 52 -0.52 0.52 0.36
CA LEU A 52 0.35 -0.53 0.86
C LEU A 52 1.81 -0.14 0.59
N GLU A 53 2.65 -0.12 1.62
CA GLU A 53 4.10 0.11 1.47
C GLU A 53 4.81 -1.18 1.04
N ALA A 54 5.52 -1.15 -0.08
CA ALA A 54 6.21 -2.31 -0.62
C ALA A 54 7.46 -2.64 0.21
N THR A 55 7.55 -3.89 0.68
CA THR A 55 8.67 -4.36 1.52
C THR A 55 9.38 -5.53 0.83
N GLY A 56 9.84 -5.28 -0.40
CA GLY A 56 10.69 -6.23 -1.12
C GLY A 56 10.00 -7.51 -1.60
N GLY A 57 8.70 -7.46 -1.93
CA GLY A 57 7.95 -8.56 -2.52
C GLY A 57 7.05 -9.32 -1.54
N LEU A 58 7.17 -9.05 -0.24
CA LEU A 58 6.29 -9.60 0.80
C LEU A 58 4.83 -9.21 0.58
N GLU A 59 4.60 -8.08 -0.06
CA GLU A 59 3.28 -7.52 -0.31
C GLU A 59 2.49 -8.19 -1.43
N LEU A 60 3.15 -8.98 -2.29
CA LEU A 60 2.53 -9.52 -3.50
C LEU A 60 1.30 -10.40 -3.21
N PRO A 61 1.33 -11.35 -2.25
CA PRO A 61 0.16 -12.18 -1.95
C PRO A 61 -1.02 -11.35 -1.44
N LEU A 62 -0.77 -10.37 -0.56
CA LEU A 62 -1.80 -9.50 -0.03
C LEU A 62 -2.39 -8.59 -1.11
N THR A 63 -1.54 -7.97 -1.94
CA THR A 63 -1.97 -7.09 -3.03
C THR A 63 -2.84 -7.86 -4.03
N GLY A 64 -2.43 -9.07 -4.40
CA GLY A 64 -3.21 -9.94 -5.28
C GLY A 64 -4.58 -10.29 -4.70
N ALA A 65 -4.65 -10.63 -3.41
CA ALA A 65 -5.91 -10.93 -2.74
C ALA A 65 -6.86 -9.72 -2.66
N LEU A 66 -6.34 -8.53 -2.36
CA LEU A 66 -7.12 -7.28 -2.34
C LEU A 66 -7.65 -6.92 -3.73
N ALA A 67 -6.80 -7.04 -4.76
CA ALA A 67 -7.20 -6.80 -6.15
C ALA A 67 -8.26 -7.80 -6.63
N ALA A 68 -8.10 -9.09 -6.32
CA ALA A 68 -9.08 -10.13 -6.65
C ALA A 68 -10.43 -9.91 -5.94
N ALA A 69 -10.42 -9.30 -4.76
CA ALA A 69 -11.62 -8.89 -4.02
C ALA A 69 -12.24 -7.58 -4.53
N GLY A 70 -11.67 -6.94 -5.56
CA GLY A 70 -12.15 -5.68 -6.13
C GLY A 70 -11.90 -4.46 -5.24
N LEU A 71 -10.97 -4.54 -4.29
CA LEU A 71 -10.66 -3.43 -3.39
C LEU A 71 -9.64 -2.45 -4.03
N PRO A 72 -9.78 -1.14 -3.81
CA PRO A 72 -8.93 -0.13 -4.44
C PRO A 72 -7.56 -0.06 -3.76
N VAL A 73 -6.62 -0.90 -4.18
CA VAL A 73 -5.26 -0.99 -3.64
C VAL A 73 -4.24 -0.27 -4.51
N VAL A 74 -3.33 0.48 -3.87
CA VAL A 74 -2.16 1.12 -4.47
C VAL A 74 -0.93 0.72 -3.68
N VAL A 75 0.06 0.15 -4.38
CA VAL A 75 1.36 -0.18 -3.80
C VAL A 75 2.30 1.00 -3.99
N VAL A 76 2.88 1.50 -2.89
CA VAL A 76 3.85 2.60 -2.89
C VAL A 76 5.23 2.07 -2.50
N PRO A 77 6.30 2.59 -3.12
CA PRO A 77 7.65 2.19 -2.73
C PRO A 77 7.98 2.68 -1.32
N PRO A 78 8.87 1.99 -0.59
CA PRO A 78 9.26 2.40 0.73
C PRO A 78 10.07 3.69 0.65
N VAL A 79 9.80 4.62 1.57
CA VAL A 79 10.53 5.90 1.61
C VAL A 79 11.86 5.66 2.31
N ARG A 80 12.94 5.55 1.53
CA ARG A 80 14.28 5.39 2.11
C ARG A 80 14.79 6.71 2.67
N CYS A 81 15.23 6.74 3.93
CA CYS A 81 15.71 7.98 4.59
C CYS A 81 16.78 8.74 3.79
N GLU A 82 17.59 8.06 2.97
CA GLU A 82 18.59 8.68 2.10
C GLU A 82 17.97 9.59 1.01
N ILE A 83 16.77 9.25 0.53
CA ILE A 83 16.05 10.02 -0.49
C ILE A 83 15.45 11.30 0.10
N LEU A 84 15.07 11.26 1.39
CA LEU A 84 14.59 12.44 2.13
C LEU A 84 15.70 13.42 2.47
N ARG A 85 16.95 12.94 2.54
CA ARG A 85 18.13 13.77 2.83
C ARG A 85 18.65 14.52 1.60
N LYS A 86 18.12 14.21 0.42
CA LYS A 86 18.50 14.80 -0.86
C LYS A 86 17.68 16.07 -1.11
N PRO A 87 18.29 17.17 -1.58
CA PRO A 87 17.55 18.38 -1.88
C PRO A 87 16.50 18.14 -2.98
N PRO A 88 15.35 18.84 -2.96
CA PRO A 88 14.34 18.76 -4.01
C PRO A 88 14.99 18.91 -5.40
N GLY A 89 14.71 17.97 -6.31
CA GLY A 89 15.28 17.97 -7.66
C GLY A 89 16.54 17.12 -7.85
N SER A 90 17.13 16.59 -6.77
CA SER A 90 18.26 15.65 -6.84
C SER A 90 17.84 14.16 -6.83
N TRP A 91 16.56 13.91 -7.12
CA TRP A 91 15.98 12.59 -7.29
C TRP A 91 16.76 11.80 -8.35
N PRO A 92 17.04 10.50 -8.12
CA PRO A 92 17.73 9.68 -9.11
C PRO A 92 16.96 9.69 -10.43
N ARG A 93 17.65 10.02 -11.53
CA ARG A 93 17.07 10.12 -12.88
C ARG A 93 16.49 8.80 -13.41
N ARG A 94 16.70 7.69 -12.70
CA ARG A 94 16.20 6.37 -13.05
C ARG A 94 15.89 5.61 -11.76
N ILE A 95 14.60 5.54 -11.42
CA ILE A 95 14.08 4.51 -10.51
C ILE A 95 13.48 3.47 -11.46
N GLY A 96 14.00 2.24 -11.46
CA GLY A 96 13.73 1.19 -12.46
C GLY A 96 12.29 0.67 -12.53
N TRP A 97 11.32 1.40 -11.99
CA TRP A 97 9.91 1.00 -11.85
C TRP A 97 8.91 2.08 -12.30
N MET A 98 9.35 3.14 -13.01
CA MET A 98 8.38 4.09 -13.61
C MET A 98 7.72 3.47 -14.85
N PRO A 99 6.38 3.42 -14.94
CA PRO A 99 5.69 3.03 -16.17
C PRO A 99 6.01 4.03 -17.30
N THR A 100 6.16 3.54 -18.52
CA THR A 100 6.52 4.35 -19.70
C THR A 100 5.55 5.51 -19.97
N SER A 101 4.32 5.45 -19.44
CA SER A 101 3.29 6.50 -19.57
C SER A 101 3.59 7.79 -18.80
N TRP A 102 4.52 7.78 -17.85
CA TRP A 102 4.88 8.97 -17.05
C TRP A 102 5.84 9.95 -17.76
N HIS A 103 6.30 9.61 -18.97
CA HIS A 103 7.02 10.57 -19.82
C HIS A 103 6.10 11.62 -20.46
N ALA A 104 4.78 11.37 -20.50
CA ALA A 104 3.82 12.27 -21.14
C ALA A 104 3.45 13.50 -20.30
N LEU A 105 3.76 13.53 -19.00
CA LEU A 105 3.46 14.66 -18.09
C LEU A 105 4.60 15.67 -17.94
N ARG A 106 5.52 15.70 -18.92
CA ARG A 106 6.62 16.68 -19.00
C ARG A 106 6.62 17.42 -20.34
N ARG A 107 5.55 18.17 -20.58
CA ARG A 107 5.63 19.44 -21.32
C ARG A 107 5.12 20.55 -20.42
#